data_AF-A0A3B4AL96-F1
#
_entry.id   AF-A0A3B4AL96-F1
#
_cell.length_a   1.000
_cell.length_b   1.000
_cell.length_c   1.000
_cell.angle_alpha   90.00
_cell.angle_beta   90.00
_cell.angle_gamma   90.00
#
_symmetry.space_group_name_H-M   'P 1'
#
loop_
_entity.id
_entity.type
_entity.pdbx_description
1 polymer ?
#
loop_
_entity_poly.entity_id
_entity_poly.type
_entity_poly.pdbx_seq_one_letter_code
_entity_poly.pdbx_strand_id
1 'polypeptide(L)' 'MADVIESKIKNYRTAPFDSRFPNTNQTRNCFQNYLDYHRCNKALSEKDQDTSPCEWYQRVYKSICPSGWVILIYNG' A
#
# COMPACT_ATOMS: atom_id res chain seq x y z
N MET A 1 16.09 1.48 8.87
CA MET A 1 14.81 1.75 8.16
C MET A 1 13.93 0.49 8.03
N ALA A 2 14.49 -0.68 7.69
CA ALA A 2 13.72 -1.93 7.59
C ALA A 2 13.08 -2.36 8.94
N ASP A 3 13.81 -2.19 10.04
CA ASP A 3 13.40 -2.37 11.43
C ASP A 3 12.14 -1.56 11.81
N VAL A 4 12.04 -0.33 11.33
CA VAL A 4 10.89 0.55 11.57
C VAL A 4 9.66 0.09 10.78
N ILE A 5 9.86 -0.40 9.54
CA ILE A 5 8.77 -0.92 8.71
C ILE A 5 8.21 -2.21 9.30
N GLU A 6 9.09 -3.13 9.71
CA GLU A 6 8.71 -4.42 10.29
C GLU A 6 7.89 -4.26 11.57
N SER A 7 8.32 -3.38 12.48
CA SER A 7 7.56 -3.09 13.72
C SER A 7 6.18 -2.49 13.44
N LYS A 8 6.05 -1.63 12.41
CA LYS A 8 4.77 -1.06 11.97
C LYS A 8 3.85 -2.13 11.38
N ILE A 9 4.39 -3.05 10.59
CA ILE A 9 3.65 -4.18 10.00
C ILE A 9 3.15 -5.11 11.11
N LYS A 10 3.99 -5.45 12.09
CA LYS A 10 3.63 -6.32 13.21
C LYS A 10 2.49 -5.76 14.07
N ASN A 11 2.46 -4.44 14.26
CA ASN A 11 1.44 -3.75 15.05
C ASN A 11 0.30 -3.13 14.21
N TYR A 12 0.23 -3.46 12.92
CA TYR A 12 -0.76 -2.91 12.01
C TYR A 12 -2.17 -3.39 12.37
N ARG A 13 -3.10 -2.45 12.56
CA ARG A 13 -4.53 -2.74 12.76
C ARG A 13 -5.40 -2.24 11.61
N THR A 14 -5.18 -0.99 11.22
CA THR A 14 -5.87 -0.31 10.12
C THR A 14 -4.94 0.75 9.53
N ALA A 15 -5.31 1.31 8.39
CA ALA A 15 -4.56 2.37 7.77
C ALA A 15 -4.51 3.60 8.70
N PRO A 16 -3.32 4.16 8.99
CA PRO A 16 -3.21 5.36 9.82
C PRO A 16 -3.72 6.59 9.06
N PHE A 17 -3.95 7.67 9.80
CA PHE A 17 -4.20 8.98 9.19
C PHE A 17 -3.01 9.41 8.32
N ASP A 18 -3.30 9.82 7.09
CA ASP A 18 -2.31 10.34 6.14
C ASP A 18 -2.60 11.83 5.89
N SER A 19 -1.70 12.70 6.34
CA SER A 19 -1.83 14.16 6.20
C SER A 19 -1.83 14.64 4.75
N ARG A 20 -1.40 13.80 3.79
CA ARG A 20 -1.50 14.10 2.35
C ARG A 20 -2.95 14.00 1.84
N PHE A 21 -3.79 13.26 2.55
CA PHE A 21 -5.19 13.02 2.21
C PHE A 21 -6.10 13.32 3.42
N PRO A 22 -6.18 14.58 3.89
CA PRO A 22 -6.89 14.92 5.13
C PRO A 22 -8.41 14.97 4.99
N ASN A 23 -8.93 15.03 3.76
CA ASN A 23 -10.35 15.21 3.49
C ASN A 23 -11.13 13.90 3.56
N THR A 24 -12.45 13.97 3.72
CA THR A 24 -13.35 12.80 3.73
C THR A 24 -13.23 11.94 2.47
N ASN A 25 -12.94 12.54 1.31
CA ASN A 25 -12.74 11.80 0.07
C ASN A 25 -11.34 11.12 0.05
N GLN A 26 -11.33 9.80 0.31
CA GLN A 26 -10.12 8.97 0.38
C GLN A 26 -9.77 8.24 -0.93
N THR A 27 -10.45 8.55 -2.03
CA THR A 27 -10.23 7.89 -3.34
C THR A 27 -8.77 7.98 -3.79
N ARG A 28 -8.15 9.16 -3.65
CA ARG A 28 -6.74 9.37 -4.03
C ARG A 28 -5.77 8.63 -3.10
N ASN A 29 -6.12 8.48 -1.81
CA ASN A 29 -5.32 7.72 -0.85
C ASN A 29 -5.27 6.24 -1.24
N CYS A 30 -6.44 5.66 -1.53
CA CYS A 30 -6.55 4.30 -2.06
C CYS A 30 -5.71 4.11 -3.33
N PHE A 31 -5.94 4.96 -4.34
CA PHE A 31 -5.28 4.82 -5.64
C PHE A 31 -3.75 5.00 -5.54
N GLN A 32 -3.27 5.96 -4.75
CA GLN A 32 -1.85 6.19 -4.57
C GLN A 32 -1.16 4.99 -3.92
N ASN A 33 -1.71 4.44 -2.82
CA ASN A 33 -1.12 3.27 -2.16
C ASN A 33 -1.18 2.01 -3.03
N TYR A 34 -2.22 1.85 -3.85
CA TYR A 34 -2.28 0.78 -4.85
C TYR A 34 -1.13 0.88 -5.85
N LEU A 35 -0.93 2.06 -6.44
CA LEU A 35 0.19 2.28 -7.37
C LEU A 35 1.56 2.11 -6.70
N ASP A 36 1.71 2.62 -5.48
CA ASP A 36 2.97 2.54 -4.73
C ASP A 36 3.35 1.09 -4.44
N TYR A 37 2.38 0.24 -4.07
CA TYR A 37 2.62 -1.21 -3.93
C TYR A 37 3.14 -1.83 -5.22
N HIS A 38 2.45 -1.62 -6.34
CA HIS A 38 2.83 -2.24 -7.62
C HIS A 38 4.16 -1.71 -8.15
N ARG A 39 4.43 -0.41 -8.01
CA ARG A 39 5.70 0.22 -8.40
C ARG A 39 6.85 -0.26 -7.52
N CYS A 40 6.66 -0.30 -6.21
CA CYS A 40 7.64 -0.80 -5.26
C CYS A 40 7.98 -2.26 -5.56
N ASN A 41 6.95 -3.10 -5.70
CA ASN A 41 7.13 -4.53 -5.96
C ASN A 41 7.86 -4.75 -7.28
N LYS A 42 7.45 -4.08 -8.36
CA LYS A 42 8.12 -4.15 -9.66
C LYS A 42 9.59 -3.71 -9.56
N ALA A 43 9.86 -2.56 -8.94
CA ALA A 43 11.21 -2.01 -8.86
C ALA A 43 12.18 -2.86 -8.02
N LEU A 44 11.69 -3.54 -6.98
CA LEU A 44 12.50 -4.44 -6.15
C LEU A 44 12.65 -5.82 -6.79
N SER A 45 11.59 -6.38 -7.38
CA SER A 45 11.67 -7.65 -8.10
C SER A 45 12.58 -7.58 -9.33
N GLU A 46 12.60 -6.47 -10.08
CA GLU A 46 13.53 -6.27 -11.21
C GLU A 46 15.00 -6.21 -10.78
N LYS A 47 15.27 -5.95 -9.49
CA LYS A 47 16.61 -5.88 -8.91
C LYS A 47 16.96 -7.11 -8.08
N ASP A 48 16.12 -8.14 -8.07
CA ASP A 48 16.23 -9.31 -7.19
C ASP A 48 16.41 -8.94 -5.71
N GLN A 49 15.73 -7.87 -5.28
CA GLN A 49 15.75 -7.36 -3.90
C GLN A 49 14.53 -7.81 -3.10
N ASP A 50 14.66 -7.81 -1.78
CA ASP A 50 13.57 -8.15 -0.86
C ASP A 50 12.38 -7.18 -1.01
N THR A 51 11.19 -7.73 -1.29
CA THR A 51 9.95 -6.98 -1.49
C THR A 51 9.16 -6.75 -0.20
N SER A 52 9.63 -7.26 0.94
CA SER A 52 9.01 -7.05 2.26
C SER A 52 8.70 -5.57 2.58
N PRO A 53 9.50 -4.57 2.16
CA PRO A 53 9.17 -3.17 2.45
C PRO A 53 7.90 -2.69 1.73
N CYS A 54 7.52 -3.32 0.62
CA CYS A 54 6.32 -2.97 -0.13
C CYS A 54 5.03 -3.46 0.54
N GLU A 55 5.13 -4.42 1.47
CA GLU A 55 3.98 -5.04 2.14
C GLU A 55 3.16 -4.01 2.94
N TRP A 56 3.80 -2.95 3.43
CA TRP A 56 3.13 -1.81 4.06
C TRP A 56 2.04 -1.20 3.15
N TYR A 57 2.40 -0.86 1.91
CA TYR A 57 1.45 -0.29 0.94
C TYR A 57 0.32 -1.27 0.64
N GLN A 58 0.64 -2.56 0.61
CA GLN A 58 -0.35 -3.62 0.40
C GLN A 58 -1.44 -3.63 1.48
N ARG A 59 -1.03 -3.53 2.74
CA ARG A 59 -1.96 -3.49 3.88
C ARG A 59 -2.81 -2.22 3.84
N VAL A 60 -2.20 -1.07 3.55
CA VAL A 60 -2.90 0.22 3.51
C VAL A 60 -3.96 0.25 2.41
N TYR A 61 -3.61 -0.08 1.16
CA TYR A 61 -4.61 -0.02 0.07
C TYR A 61 -5.71 -1.06 0.27
N LYS A 62 -5.41 -2.27 0.79
CA LYS A 62 -6.44 -3.27 1.12
C LYS A 62 -7.40 -2.82 2.23
N SER A 63 -6.97 -1.95 3.14
CA SER A 63 -7.82 -1.40 4.20
C SER A 63 -8.72 -0.25 3.72
N ILE A 64 -8.27 0.53 2.73
CA ILE A 64 -8.99 1.76 2.29
C ILE A 64 -9.79 1.51 1.00
N CYS A 65 -9.26 0.73 0.07
CA CYS A 65 -9.87 0.56 -1.24
C CYS A 65 -11.10 -0.37 -1.18
N PRO A 66 -12.20 -0.03 -1.87
CA PRO A 66 -13.28 -0.97 -2.11
C PRO A 66 -12.77 -2.23 -2.85
N SER A 67 -13.15 -3.42 -2.40
CA SER A 67 -12.68 -4.68 -3.02
C SER A 67 -12.97 -4.77 -4.53
N GLY A 68 -14.10 -4.20 -4.96
CA GLY A 68 -14.46 -4.16 -6.39
C GLY A 68 -13.44 -3.39 -7.24
N TRP A 69 -12.82 -2.33 -6.70
CA TRP A 69 -11.82 -1.56 -7.44
C TRP A 69 -10.53 -2.35 -7.62
N VAL A 70 -10.11 -3.05 -6.57
CA VAL A 70 -8.90 -3.89 -6.62
C VAL A 70 -9.06 -4.97 -7.68
N ILE A 71 -10.21 -5.66 -7.70
CA ILE A 71 -10.51 -6.72 -8.68
C ILE A 71 -10.54 -6.18 -10.11
N LEU A 72 -11.17 -5.02 -10.33
CA LEU A 72 -11.28 -4.42 -11.66
C LEU A 72 -9.91 -4.03 -12.24
N ILE A 73 -8.97 -3.57 -11.40
CA ILE A 73 -7.64 -3.19 -11.90
C ILE A 73 -6.78 -4.42 -12.26
N TYR A 74 -7.00 -5.58 -11.62
CA TYR A 74 -6.26 -6.82 -11.96
C TYR A 74 -6.73 -7.51 -13.26
N ASN A 75 -7.94 -7.21 -13.74
CA ASN A 75 -8.53 -7.84 -14.94
C ASN A 75 -8.48 -6.94 -16.19
N GLY A 76 -7.72 -5.84 -16.12
CA GLY A 76 -7.51 -4.89 -17.21
C GLY A 76 -6.15 -5.02 -17.87
#